data_AF-A0A177LKV6-F1
#
_entry.id   AF-A0A177LKV6-F1
#
_cell.length_a   1.000
_cell.length_b   1.000
_cell.length_c   1.000
_cell.angle_alpha   90.00
_cell.angle_beta   90.00
_cell.angle_gamma   90.00
#
_symmetry.space_group_name_H-M   'P 1'
#
loop_
_entity.id
_entity.type
_entity.pdbx_description
1 polymer ?
#
loop_
_entity_poly.entity_id
_entity_poly.type
_entity_poly.pdbx_seq_one_letter_code
_entity_poly.pdbx_strand_id
1 'polypeptide(L)'
;MKKSIIILTTLFFVSGTLSAQKKPTKKSVTEISKTITDSPPPMMSVSSEEKKYENEKMCANCDTLVLEAGKPHIVIYDIQQMSSWESRIYREQPDKNNSSDEEYYTLKNLGKREWEELHRNFPENEVTYHHVFRNTLIKAQNSTKENVNFLNRQEQHEGFIYWSGKPTDKILQSKKMVFATEQISKIRGDRKISSYYSDFKQDSLLIENLMKTTVADENVKNNINLFLQKEILKEHNLPFELMDFTNVKTIHLEISPEKKATFTFNTTGQLTGFNDHENEIYKFIYKNNLPISVLKNDKPYAELAFQGNNISLKNNQFLKTFQLFGKLFLSTKQFYTEKEQYEMMNLKSPVHWEIKTENNQICEYFSRTDSPDESTTCYSNNQYQLPLTITYHFKNPSFEMTNTTVSTMNENGEIVVKSENERKSSKLKYKIEKGILKTFQYFTNDEDSPAILVKYEFYK
;
A
#
# COMPACT_ATOMS: atom_id res chain seq x y z
N MET A 1 27.79 -16.77 35.18
CA MET A 1 27.97 -15.39 34.70
C MET A 1 26.60 -14.74 34.57
N LYS A 2 26.42 -13.58 35.23
CA LYS A 2 25.12 -12.97 35.53
C LYS A 2 24.58 -12.18 34.33
N LYS A 3 23.27 -12.30 34.13
CA LYS A 3 22.44 -11.46 33.25
C LYS A 3 22.39 -10.03 33.77
N SER A 4 22.48 -9.05 32.89
CA SER A 4 22.02 -7.67 33.15
C SER A 4 21.26 -7.14 31.93
N ILE A 5 19.98 -6.87 32.16
CA ILE A 5 18.99 -6.21 31.32
C ILE A 5 18.76 -4.84 31.96
N ILE A 6 18.86 -3.73 31.21
CA ILE A 6 18.30 -2.41 31.54
C ILE A 6 17.99 -1.74 30.18
N ILE A 7 16.75 -1.78 29.68
CA ILE A 7 15.62 -0.83 29.89
C ILE A 7 15.94 0.60 29.44
N LEU A 8 15.39 0.95 28.28
CA LEU A 8 15.37 2.28 27.68
C LEU A 8 14.07 2.99 28.12
N THR A 9 14.17 4.02 28.95
CA THR A 9 13.04 4.86 29.38
C THR A 9 13.05 6.19 28.63
N THR A 10 12.01 6.43 27.83
CA THR A 10 11.68 7.71 27.21
C THR A 10 10.93 8.59 28.20
N LEU A 11 11.46 9.78 28.50
CA LEU A 11 10.81 10.83 29.29
C LEU A 11 10.49 12.01 28.37
N PHE A 12 9.19 12.27 28.18
CA PHE A 12 8.67 13.50 27.60
C PHE A 12 8.72 14.61 28.67
N PHE A 13 9.51 15.65 28.45
CA PHE A 13 9.42 16.90 29.20
C PHE A 13 8.47 17.86 28.50
N VAL A 14 7.38 18.16 29.19
CA VAL A 14 6.50 19.30 28.95
C VAL A 14 7.11 20.50 29.68
N SER A 15 7.37 21.58 28.96
CA SER A 15 7.67 22.88 29.57
C SER A 15 6.89 23.96 28.83
N GLY A 16 5.85 24.46 29.50
CA GLY A 16 5.13 25.66 29.09
C GLY A 16 5.91 26.92 29.43
N THR A 17 5.58 28.01 28.73
CA THR A 17 5.90 29.37 29.17
C THR A 17 4.69 30.28 28.95
N LEU A 18 4.35 30.96 30.04
CA LEU A 18 3.33 31.99 30.20
C LEU A 18 3.74 33.33 29.56
N SER A 19 2.72 34.04 29.07
CA SER A 19 2.42 35.47 29.27
C SER A 19 3.38 36.54 28.73
N ALA A 20 2.84 37.40 27.86
CA ALA A 20 3.12 38.83 27.87
C ALA A 20 2.03 39.60 27.07
N GLN A 21 0.96 40.04 27.76
CA GLN A 21 0.08 41.08 27.23
C GLN A 21 0.68 42.46 27.49
N LYS A 22 1.00 43.19 26.42
CA LYS A 22 1.33 44.61 26.44
C LYS A 22 0.05 45.44 26.52
N LYS A 23 -0.01 46.30 27.53
CA LYS A 23 -0.95 47.40 27.69
C LYS A 23 -0.64 48.50 26.67
N PRO A 24 -1.66 49.10 26.03
CA PRO A 24 -1.60 50.54 25.81
C PRO A 24 -2.84 51.26 26.35
N THR A 25 -2.57 52.50 26.74
CA THR A 25 -3.40 53.41 27.52
C THR A 25 -4.38 54.19 26.65
N LYS A 26 -5.52 54.50 27.28
CA LYS A 26 -6.63 55.38 26.89
C LYS A 26 -6.31 56.55 25.92
N LYS A 27 -7.18 56.73 24.94
CA LYS A 27 -7.70 58.05 24.54
C LYS A 27 -9.23 58.01 24.58
N SER A 28 -9.80 59.00 25.26
CA SER A 28 -11.24 59.30 25.27
C SER A 28 -11.68 59.78 23.89
N VAL A 29 -12.99 59.70 23.62
CA VAL A 29 -13.83 60.81 23.10
C VAL A 29 -15.23 60.27 22.75
N THR A 30 -16.21 60.91 23.41
CA THR A 30 -17.59 61.21 23.01
C THR A 30 -18.62 60.09 22.83
N GLU A 31 -19.54 60.09 23.80
CA GLU A 31 -20.96 59.71 23.70
C GLU A 31 -21.58 59.99 22.33
N ILE A 32 -22.02 58.92 21.66
CA ILE A 32 -23.25 58.97 20.86
C ILE A 32 -24.11 57.82 21.36
N SER A 33 -25.09 58.18 22.19
CA SER A 33 -26.27 57.38 22.48
C SER A 33 -26.96 57.03 21.15
N LYS A 34 -26.84 55.77 20.75
CA LYS A 34 -27.82 55.11 19.88
C LYS A 34 -28.10 53.74 20.48
N THR A 35 -29.33 53.63 20.96
CA THR A 35 -30.04 52.43 21.38
C THR A 35 -29.74 51.26 20.44
N ILE A 36 -28.85 50.35 20.85
CA ILE A 36 -28.77 49.00 20.28
C ILE A 36 -29.52 48.12 21.27
N THR A 37 -30.73 47.80 20.88
CA THR A 37 -31.59 46.78 21.46
C THR A 37 -30.75 45.55 21.80
N ASP A 38 -30.82 45.07 23.04
CA ASP A 38 -30.47 43.71 23.43
C ASP A 38 -31.38 42.74 22.67
N SER A 39 -31.07 42.54 21.38
CA SER A 39 -31.65 41.45 20.62
C SER A 39 -30.88 40.20 21.04
N PRO A 40 -31.54 39.19 21.63
CA PRO A 40 -30.89 37.92 21.91
C PRO A 40 -30.24 37.40 20.61
N PRO A 41 -29.09 36.70 20.71
CA PRO A 41 -28.45 36.13 19.53
C PRO A 41 -29.51 35.35 18.74
N PRO A 42 -29.56 35.50 17.40
CA PRO A 42 -30.61 34.87 16.60
C PRO A 42 -30.66 33.39 16.95
N MET A 43 -31.77 32.96 17.56
CA MET A 43 -32.05 31.55 17.77
C MET A 43 -32.13 30.94 16.37
N MET A 44 -31.13 30.14 16.00
CA MET A 44 -31.25 29.28 14.84
C MET A 44 -32.44 28.35 15.11
N SER A 45 -33.55 28.59 14.42
CA SER A 45 -34.70 27.70 14.44
C SER A 45 -34.31 26.43 13.70
N VAL A 46 -34.01 25.38 14.46
CA VAL A 46 -33.87 24.03 13.93
C VAL A 46 -35.24 23.62 13.38
N SER A 47 -35.30 23.08 12.15
CA SER A 47 -36.58 22.68 11.57
C SER A 47 -37.25 21.57 12.39
N SER A 48 -38.57 21.43 12.27
CA SER A 48 -39.32 20.36 12.95
C SER A 48 -38.79 18.97 12.61
N GLU A 49 -38.35 18.80 11.37
CA GLU A 49 -37.80 17.55 10.83
C GLU A 49 -36.46 17.24 11.48
N GLU A 50 -35.59 18.24 11.60
CA GLU A 50 -34.28 18.07 12.24
C GLU A 50 -34.41 17.77 13.74
N LYS A 51 -35.34 18.45 14.42
CA LYS A 51 -35.65 18.19 15.83
C LYS A 51 -36.22 16.78 16.02
N LYS A 52 -37.09 16.32 15.12
CA LYS A 52 -37.63 14.96 15.15
C LYS A 52 -36.53 13.92 14.90
N TYR A 53 -35.69 14.15 13.90
CA TYR A 53 -34.57 13.27 13.57
C TYR A 53 -33.60 13.12 14.75
N GLU A 54 -33.23 14.21 15.43
CA GLU A 54 -32.37 14.15 16.62
C GLU A 54 -33.04 13.46 17.82
N ASN A 55 -34.35 13.62 17.99
CA ASN A 55 -35.09 12.96 19.08
C ASN A 55 -35.24 11.45 18.85
N GLU A 56 -35.34 11.00 17.60
CA GLU A 56 -35.55 9.60 17.22
C GLU A 56 -34.25 8.82 16.98
N LYS A 57 -33.09 9.41 17.28
CA LYS A 57 -31.77 8.78 17.10
C LYS A 57 -31.57 7.53 17.94
N MET A 58 -32.14 7.50 19.14
CA MET A 58 -32.09 6.33 20.00
C MET A 58 -33.23 5.40 19.65
N CYS A 59 -32.89 4.15 19.33
CA CYS A 59 -33.90 3.15 19.03
C CYS A 59 -34.77 2.84 20.25
N ALA A 60 -36.08 3.07 20.13
CA ALA A 60 -37.06 2.82 21.19
C ALA A 60 -37.56 1.36 21.24
N ASN A 61 -37.59 0.66 20.10
CA ASN A 61 -38.11 -0.71 19.95
C ASN A 61 -37.01 -1.68 19.51
N CYS A 62 -35.89 -1.71 20.24
CA CYS A 62 -34.72 -2.50 19.88
C CYS A 62 -34.48 -3.69 20.79
N ASP A 63 -33.72 -4.65 20.27
CA ASP A 63 -33.47 -5.91 20.94
C ASP A 63 -32.65 -5.71 22.22
N THR A 64 -32.87 -6.58 23.20
CA THR A 64 -32.01 -6.69 24.39
C THR A 64 -31.40 -8.08 24.42
N LEU A 65 -30.08 -8.15 24.38
CA LEU A 65 -29.33 -9.40 24.56
C LEU A 65 -28.83 -9.50 26.00
N VAL A 66 -29.18 -10.58 26.69
CA VAL A 66 -28.70 -10.87 28.05
C VAL A 66 -27.61 -11.93 27.98
N LEU A 67 -26.43 -11.61 28.50
CA LEU A 67 -25.35 -12.58 28.69
C LEU A 67 -25.51 -13.22 30.06
N GLU A 68 -25.80 -14.52 30.07
CA GLU A 68 -26.13 -15.30 31.27
C GLU A 68 -24.86 -15.74 32.01
N ALA A 69 -24.88 -15.69 33.35
CA ALA A 69 -23.74 -16.16 34.12
C ALA A 69 -23.51 -17.67 33.98
N GLY A 70 -22.27 -18.12 34.19
CA GLY A 70 -21.90 -19.54 34.25
C GLY A 70 -21.22 -20.09 32.99
N LYS A 71 -21.37 -19.45 31.82
CA LYS A 71 -20.63 -19.82 30.60
C LYS A 71 -20.04 -18.58 29.92
N PRO A 72 -18.82 -18.64 29.35
CA PRO A 72 -18.26 -17.52 28.61
C PRO A 72 -19.09 -17.19 27.37
N HIS A 73 -19.16 -15.90 27.05
CA HIS A 73 -19.87 -15.35 25.91
C HIS A 73 -18.92 -14.60 24.99
N ILE A 74 -19.07 -14.81 23.68
CA ILE A 74 -18.41 -14.05 22.62
C ILE A 74 -19.50 -13.44 21.74
N VAL A 75 -19.48 -12.13 21.59
CA VAL A 75 -20.38 -11.40 20.69
C VAL A 75 -19.54 -10.77 19.59
N ILE A 76 -19.86 -11.02 18.33
CA ILE A 76 -19.45 -10.12 17.23
C ILE A 76 -20.63 -9.24 16.89
N TYR A 77 -20.37 -7.94 16.71
CA TYR A 77 -21.38 -6.98 16.31
C TYR A 77 -20.93 -6.17 15.09
N ASP A 78 -21.81 -6.05 14.11
CA ASP A 78 -21.66 -5.25 12.89
C ASP A 78 -23.05 -4.68 12.54
N ILE A 79 -23.37 -3.55 13.14
CA ILE A 79 -24.66 -2.88 13.05
C ILE A 79 -24.49 -1.69 12.12
N GLN A 80 -25.07 -1.79 10.94
CA GLN A 80 -25.04 -0.77 9.90
C GLN A 80 -25.74 0.52 10.36
N GLN A 81 -25.26 1.66 9.87
CA GLN A 81 -25.93 2.94 10.09
C GLN A 81 -27.34 2.92 9.49
N MET A 82 -28.35 3.21 10.29
CA MET A 82 -29.75 3.15 9.87
C MET A 82 -30.32 4.49 9.46
N SER A 83 -29.57 5.57 9.61
CA SER A 83 -30.02 6.91 9.30
C SER A 83 -29.61 7.34 7.89
N SER A 84 -30.51 7.99 7.14
CA SER A 84 -30.11 8.79 5.97
C SER A 84 -30.04 10.26 6.37
N TRP A 85 -28.86 10.85 6.19
CA TRP A 85 -28.65 12.27 6.48
C TRP A 85 -29.40 13.18 5.51
N GLU A 86 -29.47 12.80 4.23
CA GLU A 86 -30.12 13.58 3.17
C GLU A 86 -31.63 13.66 3.39
N SER A 87 -32.23 12.53 3.76
CA SER A 87 -33.68 12.41 3.91
C SER A 87 -34.16 12.57 5.35
N ARG A 88 -33.25 12.69 6.34
CA ARG A 88 -33.57 12.87 7.76
C ARG A 88 -34.55 11.83 8.32
N ILE A 89 -34.47 10.62 7.78
CA ILE A 89 -35.27 9.47 8.22
C ILE A 89 -34.37 8.33 8.66
N TYR A 90 -34.94 7.42 9.43
CA TYR A 90 -34.31 6.19 9.83
C TYR A 90 -34.99 4.98 9.18
N ARG A 91 -34.18 4.05 8.68
CA ARG A 91 -34.60 2.76 8.15
C ARG A 91 -35.10 1.85 9.27
N GLU A 92 -36.01 0.93 8.93
CA GLU A 92 -36.47 -0.10 9.86
C GLU A 92 -35.33 -1.08 10.21
N GLN A 93 -35.43 -1.75 11.35
CA GLN A 93 -34.47 -2.80 11.73
C GLN A 93 -34.61 -3.97 10.74
N PRO A 94 -33.50 -4.52 10.21
CA PRO A 94 -33.55 -5.61 9.22
C PRO A 94 -34.19 -6.86 9.84
N ASP A 95 -35.04 -7.57 9.11
CA ASP A 95 -35.62 -8.84 9.60
C ASP A 95 -34.89 -10.06 9.02
N LYS A 96 -34.59 -11.06 9.87
CA LYS A 96 -33.85 -12.27 9.49
C LYS A 96 -34.69 -13.15 8.55
N ASN A 97 -36.02 -13.01 8.60
CA ASN A 97 -36.94 -13.72 7.73
C ASN A 97 -37.15 -13.00 6.38
N ASN A 98 -36.60 -11.80 6.22
CA ASN A 98 -36.72 -11.02 4.99
C ASN A 98 -35.48 -11.23 4.11
N SER A 99 -35.67 -11.88 2.96
CA SER A 99 -34.59 -12.19 2.02
C SER A 99 -34.01 -10.94 1.34
N SER A 100 -34.61 -9.76 1.45
CA SER A 100 -33.97 -8.52 1.00
C SER A 100 -32.85 -8.04 1.93
N ASP A 101 -32.76 -8.59 3.15
CA ASP A 101 -31.91 -8.08 4.22
C ASP A 101 -30.67 -8.97 4.46
N GLU A 102 -30.38 -9.90 3.53
CA GLU A 102 -29.24 -10.83 3.63
C GLU A 102 -27.89 -10.15 3.80
N GLU A 103 -27.76 -8.96 3.24
CA GLU A 103 -26.54 -8.16 3.37
C GLU A 103 -26.32 -7.63 4.79
N TYR A 104 -27.37 -7.47 5.61
CA TYR A 104 -27.26 -6.95 6.97
C TYR A 104 -26.86 -8.03 7.98
N TYR A 105 -27.29 -9.29 7.81
CA TYR A 105 -27.00 -10.35 8.78
C TYR A 105 -25.81 -11.25 8.38
N THR A 106 -25.24 -11.07 7.19
CA THR A 106 -24.07 -11.83 6.76
C THR A 106 -22.80 -11.05 7.10
N LEU A 107 -21.96 -11.60 7.99
CA LEU A 107 -20.62 -11.06 8.22
C LEU A 107 -19.80 -11.13 6.93
N LYS A 108 -19.17 -10.01 6.57
CA LYS A 108 -18.28 -9.88 5.41
C LYS A 108 -16.85 -9.55 5.88
N ASN A 109 -15.87 -9.76 5.00
CA ASN A 109 -14.48 -9.30 5.17
C ASN A 109 -13.88 -9.68 6.55
N LEU A 110 -13.38 -8.68 7.29
CA LEU A 110 -12.77 -8.84 8.62
C LEU A 110 -13.72 -9.53 9.61
N GLY A 111 -15.01 -9.20 9.60
CA GLY A 111 -15.96 -9.81 10.52
C GLY A 111 -16.13 -11.29 10.32
N LYS A 112 -16.21 -11.71 9.06
CA LYS A 112 -16.26 -13.13 8.73
C LYS A 112 -14.97 -13.84 9.14
N ARG A 113 -13.82 -13.25 8.82
CA ARG A 113 -12.51 -13.80 9.17
C ARG A 113 -12.37 -13.98 10.69
N GLU A 114 -12.65 -12.94 11.47
CA GLU A 114 -12.56 -13.02 12.94
C GLU A 114 -13.57 -14.02 13.51
N TRP A 115 -14.80 -14.06 12.99
CA TRP A 115 -15.81 -15.03 13.42
C TRP A 115 -15.34 -16.48 13.24
N GLU A 116 -14.77 -16.79 12.07
CA GLU A 116 -14.23 -18.11 11.75
C GLU A 116 -13.02 -18.46 12.63
N GLU A 117 -12.10 -17.51 12.86
CA GLU A 117 -10.96 -17.72 13.76
C GLU A 117 -11.39 -17.96 15.20
N LEU A 118 -12.40 -17.23 15.69
CA LEU A 118 -12.94 -17.44 17.03
C LEU A 118 -13.53 -18.84 17.16
N HIS A 119 -14.37 -19.29 16.22
CA HIS A 119 -14.95 -20.64 16.25
C HIS A 119 -13.89 -21.74 16.19
N ARG A 120 -12.82 -21.52 15.40
CA ARG A 120 -11.69 -22.46 15.33
C ARG A 120 -10.93 -22.55 16.65
N ASN A 121 -10.76 -21.42 17.35
CA ASN A 121 -9.97 -21.35 18.56
C ASN A 121 -10.79 -21.59 19.84
N PHE A 122 -12.08 -21.30 19.86
CA PHE A 122 -12.97 -21.47 21.01
C PHE A 122 -14.24 -22.21 20.55
N PRO A 123 -14.29 -23.54 20.71
CA PRO A 123 -15.43 -24.33 20.24
C PRO A 123 -16.72 -24.02 21.03
N GLU A 124 -17.89 -24.22 20.41
CA GLU A 124 -19.21 -23.87 20.97
C GLU A 124 -19.56 -24.59 22.28
N ASN A 125 -18.90 -25.71 22.59
CA ASN A 125 -19.04 -26.36 23.89
C ASN A 125 -18.37 -25.54 25.03
N GLU A 126 -17.36 -24.72 24.74
CA GLU A 126 -16.63 -23.89 25.70
C GLU A 126 -17.20 -22.48 25.86
N VAL A 127 -17.86 -21.96 24.81
CA VAL A 127 -18.31 -20.56 24.74
C VAL A 127 -19.70 -20.48 24.09
N THR A 128 -20.45 -19.42 24.39
CA THR A 128 -21.72 -19.12 23.72
C THR A 128 -21.51 -17.95 22.77
N TYR A 129 -21.81 -18.17 21.49
CA TYR A 129 -21.64 -17.19 20.44
C TYR A 129 -22.90 -16.39 20.16
N HIS A 130 -22.71 -15.10 19.88
CA HIS A 130 -23.78 -14.19 19.48
C HIS A 130 -23.32 -13.35 18.29
N HIS A 131 -24.16 -13.25 17.26
CA HIS A 131 -23.97 -12.31 16.17
C HIS A 131 -25.04 -11.21 16.26
N VAL A 132 -24.62 -9.97 16.45
CA VAL A 132 -25.50 -8.82 16.63
C VAL A 132 -25.36 -7.87 15.44
N PHE A 133 -26.39 -7.84 14.60
CA PHE A 133 -26.44 -7.05 13.35
C PHE A 133 -27.54 -5.97 13.36
N ARG A 134 -28.23 -5.83 14.49
CA ARG A 134 -29.33 -4.90 14.76
C ARG A 134 -28.97 -4.01 15.94
N ASN A 135 -29.51 -2.80 16.01
CA ASN A 135 -29.33 -1.96 17.19
C ASN A 135 -29.84 -2.71 18.43
N THR A 136 -28.96 -2.96 19.39
CA THR A 136 -29.21 -3.87 20.51
C THR A 136 -28.62 -3.31 21.79
N LEU A 137 -29.34 -3.47 22.91
CA LEU A 137 -28.80 -3.25 24.25
C LEU A 137 -28.28 -4.57 24.80
N ILE A 138 -26.98 -4.66 25.09
CA ILE A 138 -26.39 -5.87 25.66
C ILE A 138 -26.24 -5.67 27.16
N LYS A 139 -26.70 -6.65 27.95
CA LYS A 139 -26.60 -6.65 29.42
C LYS A 139 -25.82 -7.87 29.88
N ALA A 140 -24.72 -7.68 30.60
CA ALA A 140 -24.07 -8.79 31.28
C ALA A 140 -24.62 -8.97 32.69
N GLN A 141 -24.90 -10.20 33.09
CA GLN A 141 -25.28 -10.55 34.46
C GLN A 141 -24.07 -10.57 35.41
N ASN A 142 -23.18 -9.57 35.31
CA ASN A 142 -22.10 -9.41 36.27
C ASN A 142 -22.51 -8.54 37.46
N SER A 143 -21.69 -8.57 38.51
CA SER A 143 -21.93 -7.84 39.77
C SER A 143 -22.03 -6.32 39.57
N THR A 144 -21.38 -5.79 38.53
CA THR A 144 -21.42 -4.38 38.14
C THR A 144 -22.59 -4.02 37.22
N LYS A 145 -23.38 -5.01 36.76
CA LYS A 145 -24.49 -4.85 35.81
C LYS A 145 -24.10 -4.02 34.58
N GLU A 146 -22.97 -4.36 33.98
CA GLU A 146 -22.45 -3.64 32.81
C GLU A 146 -23.41 -3.77 31.63
N ASN A 147 -23.67 -2.63 30.98
CA ASN A 147 -24.49 -2.54 29.77
C ASN A 147 -23.65 -1.98 28.63
N VAL A 148 -23.76 -2.59 27.44
CA VAL A 148 -23.18 -2.07 26.21
C VAL A 148 -24.32 -1.62 25.31
N ASN A 149 -24.32 -0.34 24.94
CA ASN A 149 -25.43 0.31 24.27
C ASN A 149 -25.12 0.52 22.78
N PHE A 150 -25.83 -0.19 21.91
CA PHE A 150 -25.79 0.00 20.46
C PHE A 150 -27.12 0.54 19.91
N LEU A 151 -27.86 1.33 20.70
CA LEU A 151 -29.18 1.85 20.34
C LEU A 151 -29.13 3.11 19.47
N ASN A 152 -27.96 3.77 19.33
CA ASN A 152 -27.84 4.95 18.48
C ASN A 152 -27.87 4.55 17.00
N ARG A 153 -28.94 4.93 16.29
CA ARG A 153 -29.21 4.61 14.88
C ARG A 153 -28.42 5.47 13.88
N GLN A 154 -27.83 6.56 14.35
CA GLN A 154 -26.97 7.44 13.55
C GLN A 154 -25.53 6.92 13.46
N GLU A 155 -25.15 5.99 14.32
CA GLU A 155 -23.80 5.42 14.37
C GLU A 155 -23.78 4.02 13.75
N GLN A 156 -22.72 3.74 12.99
CA GLN A 156 -22.32 2.36 12.71
C GLN A 156 -21.60 1.80 13.94
N HIS A 157 -21.96 0.59 14.35
CA HIS A 157 -21.31 -0.11 15.46
C HIS A 157 -20.64 -1.37 14.95
N GLU A 158 -19.32 -1.44 15.03
CA GLU A 158 -18.56 -2.63 14.68
C GLU A 158 -17.59 -3.02 15.81
N GLY A 159 -17.35 -4.32 15.99
CA GLY A 159 -16.44 -4.81 17.01
C GLY A 159 -16.78 -6.20 17.57
N PHE A 160 -16.18 -6.49 18.72
CA PHE A 160 -16.49 -7.69 19.47
C PHE A 160 -16.57 -7.42 20.98
N ILE A 161 -17.27 -8.31 21.66
CA ILE A 161 -17.38 -8.38 23.11
C ILE A 161 -17.00 -9.77 23.57
N TYR A 162 -16.28 -9.85 24.68
CA TYR A 162 -16.07 -11.07 25.43
C TYR A 162 -16.41 -10.87 26.90
N TRP A 163 -17.09 -11.86 27.47
CA TRP A 163 -17.30 -11.94 28.90
C TRP A 163 -17.09 -13.39 29.36
N SER A 164 -16.39 -13.59 30.46
CA SER A 164 -16.03 -14.93 30.94
C SER A 164 -17.21 -15.72 31.52
N GLY A 165 -18.36 -15.08 31.73
CA GLY A 165 -19.50 -15.66 32.44
C GLY A 165 -19.38 -15.62 33.96
N LYS A 166 -18.24 -15.13 34.50
CA LYS A 166 -18.04 -14.97 35.94
C LYS A 166 -18.65 -13.65 36.41
N PRO A 167 -19.46 -13.63 37.49
CA PRO A 167 -20.06 -12.40 38.00
C PRO A 167 -19.06 -11.32 38.43
N THR A 168 -17.83 -11.70 38.77
CA THR A 168 -16.76 -10.78 39.16
C THR A 168 -16.03 -10.14 37.99
N ASP A 169 -16.17 -10.70 36.79
CA ASP A 169 -15.38 -10.30 35.64
C ASP A 169 -16.10 -9.22 34.84
N LYS A 170 -15.33 -8.25 34.36
CA LYS A 170 -15.80 -7.20 33.47
C LYS A 170 -15.92 -7.69 32.05
N ILE A 171 -16.75 -7.00 31.28
CA ILE A 171 -16.80 -7.15 29.84
C ILE A 171 -15.49 -6.63 29.21
N LEU A 172 -14.89 -7.42 28.32
CA LEU A 172 -13.93 -6.93 27.32
C LEU A 172 -14.72 -6.47 26.10
N GLN A 173 -14.53 -5.22 25.68
CA GLN A 173 -15.10 -4.68 24.45
C GLN A 173 -13.99 -4.07 23.60
N SER A 174 -14.03 -4.31 22.28
CA SER A 174 -13.16 -3.68 21.30
C SER A 174 -13.97 -3.29 20.07
N LYS A 175 -13.79 -2.05 19.60
CA LYS A 175 -14.33 -1.59 18.31
C LYS A 175 -13.50 -2.05 17.11
N LYS A 176 -12.31 -2.62 17.33
CA LYS A 176 -11.45 -3.14 16.26
C LYS A 176 -11.76 -4.62 16.04
N MET A 177 -12.20 -4.96 14.83
CA MET A 177 -12.45 -6.34 14.37
C MET A 177 -11.17 -6.99 13.82
N VAL A 178 -10.14 -6.96 14.65
CA VAL A 178 -8.88 -7.68 14.48
C VAL A 178 -8.38 -8.07 15.87
N PHE A 179 -7.64 -9.17 15.97
CA PHE A 179 -7.06 -9.69 17.20
C PHE A 179 -8.08 -10.17 18.24
N ALA A 180 -9.30 -10.56 17.82
CA ALA A 180 -10.29 -10.99 18.78
C ALA A 180 -9.80 -12.23 19.56
N THR A 181 -9.20 -13.19 18.84
CA THR A 181 -8.65 -14.42 19.42
C THR A 181 -7.58 -14.15 20.48
N GLU A 182 -6.60 -13.30 20.16
CA GLU A 182 -5.47 -12.99 21.04
C GLU A 182 -5.92 -12.21 22.28
N GLN A 183 -6.83 -11.25 22.10
CA GLN A 183 -7.37 -10.46 23.22
C GLN A 183 -8.16 -11.33 24.19
N ILE A 184 -9.04 -12.20 23.69
CA ILE A 184 -9.80 -13.15 24.50
C ILE A 184 -8.87 -14.15 25.17
N SER A 185 -7.92 -14.69 24.42
CA SER A 185 -7.00 -15.69 24.93
C SER A 185 -6.10 -15.14 26.05
N LYS A 186 -5.70 -13.86 25.96
CA LYS A 186 -4.96 -13.18 27.02
C LYS A 186 -5.74 -13.12 28.33
N ILE A 187 -7.05 -12.86 28.28
CA ILE A 187 -7.92 -12.82 29.48
C ILE A 187 -8.10 -14.22 30.06
N ARG A 188 -8.25 -15.22 29.19
CA ARG A 188 -8.43 -16.62 29.61
C ARG A 188 -7.15 -17.29 30.12
N GLY A 189 -5.99 -16.84 29.63
CA GLY A 189 -4.69 -17.44 29.91
C GLY A 189 -4.28 -18.56 28.94
N ASP A 190 -5.03 -18.77 27.85
CA ASP A 190 -4.93 -19.97 27.00
C ASP A 190 -3.86 -19.85 25.88
N ARG A 191 -3.29 -18.65 25.67
CA ARG A 191 -2.24 -18.34 24.67
C ARG A 191 -2.53 -18.79 23.21
N LYS A 192 -3.80 -18.85 22.83
CA LYS A 192 -4.29 -19.09 21.47
C LYS A 192 -3.98 -17.89 20.58
N ILE A 193 -3.64 -18.18 19.32
CA ILE A 193 -3.29 -17.20 18.28
C ILE A 193 -4.05 -17.59 17.01
N SER A 194 -4.66 -16.61 16.36
CA SER A 194 -5.30 -16.73 15.05
C SER A 194 -4.28 -17.08 13.97
N SER A 195 -4.70 -17.86 12.97
CA SER A 195 -3.78 -18.27 11.90
C SER A 195 -3.32 -17.07 11.08
N TYR A 196 -4.22 -16.14 10.76
CA TYR A 196 -3.86 -14.95 9.98
C TYR A 196 -2.82 -14.09 10.73
N TYR A 197 -2.88 -13.99 12.07
CA TYR A 197 -1.88 -13.22 12.80
C TYR A 197 -0.52 -13.91 12.84
N SER A 198 -0.50 -15.24 12.92
CA SER A 198 0.73 -16.01 12.79
C SER A 198 1.41 -15.72 11.44
N ASP A 199 0.66 -15.78 10.34
CA ASP A 199 1.16 -15.49 8.99
C ASP A 199 1.64 -14.05 8.87
N PHE A 200 0.83 -13.09 9.33
CA PHE A 200 1.19 -11.67 9.37
C PHE A 200 2.51 -11.44 10.11
N LYS A 201 2.70 -12.07 11.28
CA LYS A 201 3.91 -11.92 12.08
C LYS A 201 5.14 -12.46 11.35
N GLN A 202 5.00 -13.59 10.66
CA GLN A 202 6.09 -14.16 9.85
C GLN A 202 6.45 -13.22 8.69
N ASP A 203 5.45 -12.74 7.95
CA ASP A 203 5.67 -11.82 6.83
C ASP A 203 6.24 -10.47 7.28
N SER A 204 5.77 -9.94 8.40
CA SER A 204 6.28 -8.69 8.99
C SER A 204 7.76 -8.80 9.36
N LEU A 205 8.17 -9.91 10.00
CA LEU A 205 9.58 -10.16 10.32
C LEU A 205 10.43 -10.35 9.06
N LEU A 206 9.89 -11.02 8.04
CA LEU A 206 10.56 -11.20 6.77
C LEU A 206 10.81 -9.85 6.06
N ILE A 207 9.80 -8.97 6.01
CA ILE A 207 9.94 -7.61 5.48
C ILE A 207 11.02 -6.83 6.23
N GLU A 208 11.02 -6.89 7.57
CA GLU A 208 12.04 -6.23 8.39
C GLU A 208 13.45 -6.75 8.07
N ASN A 209 13.61 -8.06 7.92
CA ASN A 209 14.89 -8.68 7.59
C ASN A 209 15.37 -8.32 6.19
N LEU A 210 14.48 -8.30 5.19
CA LEU A 210 14.80 -7.92 3.80
C LEU A 210 15.32 -6.48 3.71
N MET A 211 14.85 -5.57 4.57
CA MET A 211 15.29 -4.17 4.58
C MET A 211 16.55 -3.90 5.43
N LYS A 212 17.04 -4.89 6.19
CA LYS A 212 18.25 -4.73 7.03
C LYS A 212 19.55 -4.99 6.28
N THR A 213 19.52 -5.72 5.17
CA THR A 213 20.71 -6.14 4.44
C THR A 213 21.19 -5.06 3.46
N THR A 214 22.49 -4.79 3.43
CA THR A 214 23.08 -3.73 2.60
C THR A 214 24.26 -4.22 1.74
N VAL A 215 24.39 -5.53 1.54
CA VAL A 215 25.54 -6.13 0.84
C VAL A 215 25.06 -6.75 -0.45
N ALA A 216 25.63 -6.29 -1.57
CA ALA A 216 25.33 -6.79 -2.90
C ALA A 216 26.58 -7.43 -3.54
N ASP A 217 26.34 -8.42 -4.41
CA ASP A 217 27.37 -8.97 -5.27
C ASP A 217 27.84 -7.92 -6.30
N GLU A 218 29.06 -8.05 -6.81
CA GLU A 218 29.63 -7.07 -7.74
C GLU A 218 28.82 -6.93 -9.04
N ASN A 219 28.24 -8.04 -9.51
CA ASN A 219 27.36 -8.03 -10.66
C ASN A 219 26.09 -7.17 -10.45
N VAL A 220 25.56 -7.12 -9.22
CA VAL A 220 24.42 -6.23 -8.92
C VAL A 220 24.84 -4.77 -9.02
N LYS A 221 26.01 -4.40 -8.50
CA LYS A 221 26.54 -3.02 -8.61
C LYS A 221 26.71 -2.61 -10.06
N ASN A 222 27.25 -3.48 -10.90
CA ASN A 222 27.50 -3.20 -12.30
C ASN A 222 26.23 -3.04 -13.14
N ASN A 223 25.10 -3.60 -12.70
CA ASN A 223 23.83 -3.51 -13.41
C ASN A 223 22.81 -2.59 -12.72
N ILE A 224 23.23 -1.79 -11.73
CA ILE A 224 22.29 -1.02 -10.91
C ILE A 224 21.59 0.09 -11.69
N ASN A 225 22.26 0.73 -12.66
CA ASN A 225 21.63 1.75 -13.50
C ASN A 225 20.45 1.17 -14.29
N LEU A 226 20.59 -0.06 -14.81
CA LEU A 226 19.53 -0.77 -15.53
C LEU A 226 18.35 -1.06 -14.61
N PHE A 227 18.61 -1.51 -13.39
CA PHE A 227 17.56 -1.71 -12.38
C PHE A 227 16.80 -0.42 -12.09
N LEU A 228 17.52 0.69 -11.83
CA LEU A 228 16.90 1.99 -11.53
C LEU A 228 16.07 2.51 -12.70
N GLN A 229 16.56 2.37 -13.94
CA GLN A 229 15.81 2.78 -15.12
C GLN A 229 14.49 1.99 -15.24
N LYS A 230 14.57 0.65 -15.17
CA LYS A 230 13.41 -0.22 -15.39
C LYS A 230 12.37 -0.11 -14.27
N GLU A 231 12.80 -0.20 -13.02
CA GLU A 231 11.87 -0.37 -11.88
C GLU A 231 11.49 0.95 -11.20
N ILE A 232 12.33 1.99 -11.29
CA ILE A 232 12.06 3.30 -10.66
C ILE A 232 11.59 4.31 -11.71
N LEU A 233 12.38 4.53 -12.76
CA LEU A 233 12.10 5.59 -13.73
C LEU A 233 11.00 5.19 -14.73
N LYS A 234 10.88 3.90 -15.05
CA LYS A 234 9.97 3.37 -16.09
C LYS A 234 10.15 4.10 -17.44
N GLU A 235 11.40 4.40 -17.74
CA GLU A 235 11.84 5.15 -18.91
C GLU A 235 12.58 4.19 -19.84
N HIS A 236 12.34 4.26 -21.15
CA HIS A 236 12.86 3.29 -22.13
C HIS A 236 13.44 3.91 -23.41
N ASN A 237 13.65 5.23 -23.45
CA ASN A 237 14.28 5.88 -24.62
C ASN A 237 15.79 5.61 -24.70
N LEU A 238 16.45 5.32 -23.56
CA LEU A 238 17.87 4.96 -23.53
C LEU A 238 18.06 3.45 -23.31
N PRO A 239 18.85 2.75 -24.15
CA PRO A 239 19.14 1.33 -23.95
C PRO A 239 20.30 1.16 -22.96
N PHE A 240 20.04 1.34 -21.65
CA PHE A 240 21.09 1.33 -20.61
C PHE A 240 21.92 0.05 -20.63
N GLU A 241 21.32 -1.08 -21.00
CA GLU A 241 21.97 -2.37 -21.12
C GLU A 241 23.06 -2.44 -22.20
N LEU A 242 23.08 -1.48 -23.15
CA LEU A 242 24.03 -1.40 -24.26
C LEU A 242 24.98 -0.19 -24.16
N MET A 243 24.86 0.62 -23.12
CA MET A 243 25.60 1.88 -22.96
C MET A 243 26.75 1.78 -21.97
N ASP A 244 27.80 2.57 -22.20
CA ASP A 244 28.89 2.80 -21.25
C ASP A 244 28.73 4.21 -20.64
N PHE A 245 28.58 4.26 -19.32
CA PHE A 245 28.41 5.51 -18.57
C PHE A 245 29.73 6.01 -17.95
N THR A 246 30.86 5.37 -18.24
CA THR A 246 32.17 5.79 -17.75
C THR A 246 32.46 7.23 -18.16
N ASN A 247 32.81 8.07 -17.18
CA ASN A 247 33.07 9.51 -17.33
C ASN A 247 31.89 10.35 -17.87
N VAL A 248 30.69 9.79 -18.02
CA VAL A 248 29.51 10.59 -18.37
C VAL A 248 29.08 11.36 -17.12
N LYS A 249 28.83 12.66 -17.27
CA LYS A 249 28.31 13.54 -16.22
C LYS A 249 26.81 13.76 -16.39
N THR A 250 26.38 14.14 -17.59
CA THR A 250 24.95 14.28 -17.92
C THR A 250 24.63 13.78 -19.31
N ILE A 251 23.38 13.35 -19.48
CA ILE A 251 22.76 13.07 -20.78
C ILE A 251 21.51 13.92 -20.88
N HIS A 252 21.40 14.73 -21.94
CA HIS A 252 20.20 15.50 -22.24
C HIS A 252 19.51 14.93 -23.48
N LEU A 253 18.24 14.58 -23.31
CA LEU A 253 17.34 14.14 -24.35
C LEU A 253 16.35 15.26 -24.66
N GLU A 254 16.20 15.56 -25.94
CA GLU A 254 15.22 16.52 -26.45
C GLU A 254 14.40 15.80 -27.51
N ILE A 255 13.38 15.06 -27.07
CA ILE A 255 12.48 14.28 -27.93
C ILE A 255 11.59 15.25 -28.72
N SER A 256 11.15 16.32 -28.07
CA SER A 256 10.49 17.47 -28.67
C SER A 256 10.78 18.73 -27.82
N PRO A 257 10.42 19.94 -28.28
CA PRO A 257 10.60 21.16 -27.48
C PRO A 257 9.97 21.09 -26.08
N GLU A 258 8.89 20.31 -25.95
CA GLU A 258 8.14 20.12 -24.70
C GLU A 258 8.54 18.82 -23.96
N LYS A 259 9.23 17.89 -24.63
CA LYS A 259 9.63 16.60 -24.07
C LYS A 259 11.14 16.53 -23.91
N LYS A 260 11.61 16.98 -22.75
CA LYS A 260 13.02 16.97 -22.37
C LYS A 260 13.24 16.03 -21.20
N ALA A 261 14.35 15.30 -21.22
CA ALA A 261 14.77 14.50 -20.09
C ALA A 261 16.27 14.71 -19.84
N THR A 262 16.67 14.71 -18.58
CA THR A 262 18.07 14.86 -18.19
C THR A 262 18.45 13.77 -17.19
N PHE A 263 19.48 13.01 -17.52
CA PHE A 263 20.10 12.02 -16.64
C PHE A 263 21.39 12.61 -16.09
N THR A 264 21.64 12.43 -14.80
CA THR A 264 22.85 12.90 -14.12
C THR A 264 23.56 11.71 -13.49
N PHE A 265 24.86 11.61 -13.72
CA PHE A 265 25.70 10.52 -13.24
C PHE A 265 26.83 11.08 -12.37
N ASN A 266 27.41 10.23 -11.51
CA ASN A 266 28.65 10.55 -10.79
C ASN A 266 29.89 10.11 -11.59
N THR A 267 31.08 10.40 -11.07
CA THR A 267 32.37 10.07 -11.72
C THR A 267 32.60 8.57 -11.92
N THR A 268 31.85 7.71 -11.20
CA THR A 268 31.88 6.25 -11.37
C THR A 268 30.81 5.73 -12.33
N GLY A 269 30.10 6.62 -13.03
CA GLY A 269 29.07 6.26 -14.00
C GLY A 269 27.74 5.83 -13.38
N GLN A 270 27.52 6.06 -12.08
CA GLN A 270 26.28 5.70 -11.40
C GLN A 270 25.22 6.78 -11.58
N LEU A 271 23.99 6.40 -11.90
CA LEU A 271 22.87 7.32 -12.06
C LEU A 271 22.52 7.95 -10.70
N THR A 272 22.73 9.26 -10.55
CA THR A 272 22.46 10.02 -9.31
C THR A 272 21.21 10.90 -9.40
N GLY A 273 20.73 11.20 -10.60
CA GLY A 273 19.50 11.95 -10.77
C GLY A 273 18.87 11.81 -12.15
N PHE A 274 17.57 12.06 -12.22
CA PHE A 274 16.79 12.08 -13.45
C PHE A 274 15.73 13.19 -13.34
N ASN A 275 15.57 13.97 -14.40
CA ASN A 275 14.50 14.95 -14.53
C ASN A 275 13.77 14.68 -15.83
N ASP A 276 12.47 14.43 -15.78
CA ASP A 276 11.66 14.16 -16.96
C ASP A 276 10.94 15.41 -17.48
N HIS A 277 10.14 15.19 -18.52
CA HIS A 277 9.37 16.23 -19.18
C HIS A 277 8.13 16.70 -18.39
N GLU A 278 7.69 15.92 -17.41
CA GLU A 278 6.57 16.25 -16.52
C GLU A 278 7.05 17.03 -15.27
N ASN A 279 8.35 17.38 -15.24
CA ASN A 279 9.06 17.96 -14.10
C ASN A 279 9.10 17.02 -12.88
N GLU A 280 9.03 15.71 -13.10
CA GLU A 280 9.36 14.74 -12.06
C GLU A 280 10.88 14.65 -11.89
N ILE A 281 11.35 15.05 -10.71
CA ILE A 281 12.76 15.04 -10.36
C ILE A 281 13.03 13.86 -9.43
N TYR A 282 13.82 12.91 -9.90
CA TYR A 282 14.32 11.79 -9.12
C TYR A 282 15.76 12.03 -8.70
N LYS A 283 16.06 11.76 -7.42
CA LYS A 283 17.41 11.81 -6.86
C LYS A 283 17.74 10.51 -6.14
N PHE A 284 18.85 9.90 -6.52
CA PHE A 284 19.32 8.64 -5.96
C PHE A 284 20.41 8.90 -4.94
N ILE A 285 20.19 8.46 -3.69
CA ILE A 285 21.13 8.63 -2.59
C ILE A 285 21.91 7.34 -2.43
N TYR A 286 23.23 7.43 -2.49
CA TYR A 286 24.13 6.29 -2.44
C TYR A 286 24.85 6.15 -1.10
N LYS A 287 25.13 4.90 -0.73
CA LYS A 287 26.05 4.53 0.34
C LYS A 287 26.83 3.29 -0.12
N ASN A 288 28.15 3.31 0.02
CA ASN A 288 29.02 2.22 -0.42
C ASN A 288 28.78 1.79 -1.88
N ASN A 289 28.64 2.76 -2.79
CA ASN A 289 28.36 2.56 -4.22
C ASN A 289 27.04 1.82 -4.52
N LEU A 290 26.09 1.78 -3.58
CA LEU A 290 24.75 1.26 -3.80
C LEU A 290 23.70 2.34 -3.50
N PRO A 291 22.64 2.48 -4.32
CA PRO A 291 21.56 3.42 -4.04
C PRO A 291 20.74 2.85 -2.87
N ILE A 292 20.62 3.58 -1.77
CA ILE A 292 19.87 3.15 -0.58
C ILE A 292 18.49 3.80 -0.47
N SER A 293 18.28 4.93 -1.14
CA SER A 293 17.00 5.62 -1.16
C SER A 293 16.83 6.48 -2.41
N VAL A 294 15.59 6.66 -2.81
CA VAL A 294 15.15 7.49 -3.92
C VAL A 294 14.26 8.61 -3.38
N LEU A 295 14.55 9.83 -3.78
CA LEU A 295 13.66 10.96 -3.60
C LEU A 295 12.96 11.27 -4.93
N LYS A 296 11.66 11.56 -4.86
CA LYS A 296 10.87 12.12 -5.97
C LYS A 296 10.38 13.51 -5.55
N ASN A 297 10.75 14.54 -6.30
CA ASN A 297 10.47 15.95 -5.97
C ASN A 297 10.87 16.29 -4.52
N ASP A 298 12.09 15.90 -4.14
CA ASP A 298 12.68 16.03 -2.80
C ASP A 298 11.92 15.34 -1.65
N LYS A 299 10.95 14.47 -1.95
CA LYS A 299 10.21 13.67 -0.97
C LYS A 299 10.65 12.20 -1.04
N PRO A 300 10.68 11.46 0.09
CA PRO A 300 10.94 10.03 0.07
C PRO A 300 9.98 9.30 -0.87
N TYR A 301 10.53 8.56 -1.83
CA TYR A 301 9.77 7.78 -2.79
C TYR A 301 9.93 6.28 -2.54
N ALA A 302 11.19 5.83 -2.41
CA ALA A 302 11.50 4.44 -2.16
C ALA A 302 12.81 4.26 -1.39
N GLU A 303 12.94 3.11 -0.74
CA GLU A 303 14.15 2.61 -0.08
C GLU A 303 14.60 1.33 -0.77
N LEU A 304 15.91 1.12 -0.83
CA LEU A 304 16.50 -0.09 -1.40
C LEU A 304 17.37 -0.81 -0.38
N ALA A 305 17.28 -2.14 -0.39
CA ALA A 305 18.13 -3.03 0.39
C ALA A 305 18.68 -4.15 -0.50
N PHE A 306 19.84 -4.70 -0.11
CA PHE A 306 20.62 -5.61 -0.96
C PHE A 306 21.07 -6.83 -0.19
N GLN A 307 20.93 -8.00 -0.81
CA GLN A 307 21.38 -9.27 -0.27
C GLN A 307 21.93 -10.17 -1.38
N GLY A 308 23.25 -10.15 -1.58
CA GLY A 308 23.91 -10.90 -2.64
C GLY A 308 23.42 -10.47 -4.02
N ASN A 309 22.78 -11.38 -4.77
CA ASN A 309 22.17 -11.11 -6.08
C ASN A 309 20.74 -10.55 -6.01
N ASN A 310 20.22 -10.25 -4.82
CA ASN A 310 18.86 -9.76 -4.65
C ASN A 310 18.81 -8.28 -4.29
N ILE A 311 17.79 -7.59 -4.81
CA ILE A 311 17.42 -6.21 -4.46
C ILE A 311 16.00 -6.22 -3.89
N SER A 312 15.79 -5.57 -2.75
CA SER A 312 14.47 -5.27 -2.21
C SER A 312 14.19 -3.78 -2.42
N LEU A 313 13.06 -3.46 -3.04
CA LEU A 313 12.57 -2.10 -3.23
C LEU A 313 11.31 -1.92 -2.40
N LYS A 314 11.33 -0.96 -1.48
CA LYS A 314 10.18 -0.64 -0.63
C LYS A 314 9.73 0.80 -0.86
N ASN A 315 8.43 0.99 -1.06
CA ASN A 315 7.79 2.30 -1.04
C ASN A 315 6.65 2.30 -0.01
N ASN A 316 5.77 3.31 -0.06
CA ASN A 316 4.64 3.40 0.87
C ASN A 316 3.57 2.32 0.65
N GLN A 317 3.54 1.69 -0.52
CA GLN A 317 2.50 0.75 -0.94
C GLN A 317 2.94 -0.72 -0.83
N PHE A 318 4.18 -1.00 -1.22
CA PHE A 318 4.68 -2.36 -1.28
C PHE A 318 6.17 -2.45 -0.98
N LEU A 319 6.59 -3.68 -0.65
CA LEU A 319 7.95 -4.16 -0.79
C LEU A 319 7.98 -5.19 -1.91
N LYS A 320 8.81 -4.98 -2.93
CA LYS A 320 9.03 -5.92 -4.03
C LYS A 320 10.49 -6.37 -4.05
N THR A 321 10.72 -7.66 -4.21
CA THR A 321 12.06 -8.25 -4.31
C THR A 321 12.37 -8.69 -5.73
N PHE A 322 13.63 -8.56 -6.11
CA PHE A 322 14.15 -8.90 -7.42
C PHE A 322 15.42 -9.71 -7.26
N GLN A 323 15.63 -10.65 -8.18
CA GLN A 323 16.85 -11.45 -8.27
C GLN A 323 17.53 -11.20 -9.61
N LEU A 324 18.86 -11.06 -9.58
CA LEU A 324 19.68 -10.95 -10.78
C LEU A 324 19.97 -12.33 -11.39
N PHE A 325 19.64 -12.49 -12.67
CA PHE A 325 20.00 -13.62 -13.52
C PHE A 325 20.82 -13.13 -14.70
N GLY A 326 22.13 -13.38 -14.69
CA GLY A 326 23.03 -12.78 -15.67
C GLY A 326 23.08 -11.26 -15.47
N LYS A 327 22.44 -10.51 -16.36
CA LYS A 327 22.25 -9.04 -16.29
C LYS A 327 20.78 -8.63 -16.08
N LEU A 328 19.86 -9.59 -16.03
CA LEU A 328 18.43 -9.35 -15.97
C LEU A 328 17.91 -9.42 -14.53
N PHE A 329 17.24 -8.36 -14.07
CA PHE A 329 16.50 -8.39 -12.80
C PHE A 329 15.07 -8.86 -13.04
N LEU A 330 14.70 -9.93 -12.33
CA LEU A 330 13.37 -10.54 -12.35
C LEU A 330 12.73 -10.48 -10.96
N SER A 331 11.43 -10.22 -10.93
CA SER A 331 10.64 -10.13 -9.71
C SER A 331 10.48 -11.51 -9.09
N THR A 332 10.55 -11.57 -7.76
CA THR A 332 10.45 -12.85 -7.03
C THR A 332 9.38 -12.83 -5.95
N LYS A 333 9.11 -11.69 -5.34
CA LYS A 333 8.11 -11.57 -4.27
C LYS A 333 7.59 -10.13 -4.15
N GLN A 334 6.36 -9.99 -3.66
CA GLN A 334 5.80 -8.71 -3.25
C GLN A 334 5.00 -8.86 -1.96
N PHE A 335 5.06 -7.83 -1.13
CA PHE A 335 4.24 -7.64 0.05
C PHE A 335 3.57 -6.29 -0.05
N TYR A 336 2.36 -6.17 0.47
CA TYR A 336 1.80 -4.86 0.76
C TYR A 336 2.39 -4.31 2.05
N THR A 337 2.64 -3.00 2.05
CA THR A 337 3.22 -2.30 3.20
C THR A 337 2.45 -1.05 3.60
N GLU A 338 1.27 -0.84 3.02
CA GLU A 338 0.38 0.27 3.36
C GLU A 338 -0.08 0.16 4.82
N LYS A 339 -0.33 1.30 5.44
CA LYS A 339 -0.81 1.37 6.83
C LYS A 339 -2.07 0.53 7.04
N GLU A 340 -3.02 0.58 6.10
CA GLU A 340 -4.26 -0.20 6.15
C GLU A 340 -4.00 -1.71 6.20
N GLN A 341 -3.01 -2.20 5.44
CA GLN A 341 -2.66 -3.61 5.38
C GLN A 341 -2.03 -4.10 6.70
N TYR A 342 -1.27 -3.22 7.38
CA TYR A 342 -0.83 -3.47 8.75
C TYR A 342 -2.01 -3.47 9.73
N GLU A 343 -2.96 -2.54 9.61
CA GLU A 343 -4.15 -2.48 10.47
C GLU A 343 -5.05 -3.71 10.30
N MET A 344 -5.16 -4.23 9.06
CA MET A 344 -5.89 -5.45 8.72
C MET A 344 -5.11 -6.75 8.98
N MET A 345 -3.82 -6.64 9.34
CA MET A 345 -2.90 -7.76 9.56
C MET A 345 -2.80 -8.68 8.33
N ASN A 346 -2.66 -8.11 7.14
CA ASN A 346 -2.53 -8.84 5.89
C ASN A 346 -1.49 -8.19 4.97
N LEU A 347 -0.25 -8.68 5.01
CA LEU A 347 0.84 -8.12 4.19
C LEU A 347 1.08 -8.91 2.91
N LYS A 348 0.44 -10.07 2.76
CA LYS A 348 0.68 -10.97 1.63
C LYS A 348 0.02 -10.42 0.38
N SER A 349 0.81 -10.26 -0.68
CA SER A 349 0.27 -9.93 -1.99
C SER A 349 -0.40 -11.16 -2.62
N PRO A 350 -1.53 -11.02 -3.33
CA PRO A 350 -2.13 -12.10 -4.11
C PRO A 350 -1.31 -12.42 -5.37
N VAL A 351 -0.25 -11.66 -5.64
CA VAL A 351 0.62 -11.86 -6.79
C VAL A 351 1.64 -12.96 -6.51
N HIS A 352 1.80 -13.85 -7.48
CA HIS A 352 2.82 -14.87 -7.50
C HIS A 352 3.75 -14.66 -8.69
N TRP A 353 5.06 -14.79 -8.44
CA TRP A 353 6.08 -14.85 -9.48
C TRP A 353 6.76 -16.20 -9.46
N GLU A 354 6.94 -16.76 -10.64
CA GLU A 354 7.73 -17.96 -10.85
C GLU A 354 8.76 -17.68 -11.96
N ILE A 355 10.00 -18.11 -11.78
CA ILE A 355 11.06 -17.96 -12.77
C ILE A 355 11.46 -19.34 -13.24
N LYS A 356 11.40 -19.59 -14.56
CA LYS A 356 11.84 -20.85 -15.16
C LYS A 356 12.87 -20.60 -16.23
N THR A 357 13.69 -21.62 -16.45
CA THR A 357 14.55 -21.70 -17.63
C THR A 357 14.02 -22.81 -18.53
N GLU A 358 13.53 -22.44 -19.70
CA GLU A 358 12.90 -23.34 -20.67
C GLU A 358 13.49 -23.08 -22.06
N ASN A 359 13.92 -24.12 -22.77
CA ASN A 359 14.47 -23.99 -24.13
C ASN A 359 15.60 -22.93 -24.26
N ASN A 360 16.50 -22.87 -23.26
CA ASN A 360 17.56 -21.85 -23.13
C ASN A 360 17.08 -20.40 -22.97
N GLN A 361 15.78 -20.18 -22.77
CA GLN A 361 15.20 -18.90 -22.41
C GLN A 361 15.01 -18.81 -20.90
N ILE A 362 15.04 -17.59 -20.36
CA ILE A 362 14.60 -17.33 -18.99
C ILE A 362 13.23 -16.65 -19.04
N CYS A 363 12.26 -17.19 -18.32
CA CYS A 363 10.89 -16.71 -18.32
C CYS A 363 10.45 -16.32 -16.91
N GLU A 364 9.90 -15.11 -16.78
CA GLU A 364 9.22 -14.61 -15.58
C GLU A 364 7.72 -14.79 -15.79
N TYR A 365 7.11 -15.68 -15.01
CA TYR A 365 5.67 -15.90 -14.95
C TYR A 365 5.09 -15.09 -13.82
N PHE A 366 3.97 -14.43 -14.09
CA PHE A 366 3.19 -13.66 -13.15
C PHE A 366 1.77 -14.21 -13.16
N SER A 367 1.22 -14.45 -11.97
CA SER A 367 -0.19 -14.78 -11.80
C SER A 367 -0.75 -14.13 -10.55
N ARG A 368 -2.07 -14.04 -10.49
CA ARG A 368 -2.81 -13.50 -9.35
C ARG A 368 -3.77 -14.54 -8.79
N THR A 369 -3.87 -14.62 -7.48
CA THR A 369 -4.85 -15.50 -6.83
C THR A 369 -6.25 -14.88 -6.75
N ASP A 370 -6.33 -13.56 -6.85
CA ASP A 370 -7.56 -12.77 -6.75
C ASP A 370 -8.14 -12.37 -8.12
N SER A 371 -7.40 -12.62 -9.20
CA SER A 371 -7.89 -12.44 -10.58
C SER A 371 -7.30 -13.52 -11.49
N PRO A 372 -7.99 -13.89 -12.58
CA PRO A 372 -7.49 -14.80 -13.60
C PRO A 372 -6.44 -14.14 -14.53
N ASP A 373 -5.81 -13.05 -14.09
CA ASP A 373 -4.79 -12.37 -14.89
C ASP A 373 -3.46 -13.11 -14.76
N GLU A 374 -2.92 -13.47 -15.91
CA GLU A 374 -1.63 -14.14 -16.03
C GLU A 374 -0.77 -13.43 -17.06
N SER A 375 0.54 -13.37 -16.82
CA SER A 375 1.47 -12.91 -17.83
C SER A 375 2.78 -13.69 -17.77
N THR A 376 3.50 -13.69 -18.89
CA THR A 376 4.79 -14.34 -19.02
C THR A 376 5.70 -13.47 -19.85
N THR A 377 6.90 -13.19 -19.35
CA THR A 377 7.94 -12.51 -20.11
C THR A 377 9.13 -13.43 -20.28
N CYS A 378 9.40 -13.87 -21.50
CA CYS A 378 10.51 -14.75 -21.84
C CYS A 378 11.61 -13.98 -22.57
N TYR A 379 12.86 -14.23 -22.20
CA TYR A 379 14.05 -13.62 -22.77
C TYR A 379 14.92 -14.70 -23.43
N SER A 380 15.30 -14.48 -24.70
CA SER A 380 16.13 -15.44 -25.45
C SER A 380 17.53 -15.64 -24.88
N ASN A 381 18.03 -14.65 -24.12
CA ASN A 381 19.21 -14.76 -23.28
C ASN A 381 19.12 -13.75 -22.12
N ASN A 382 19.93 -13.96 -21.07
CA ASN A 382 19.96 -13.12 -19.88
C ASN A 382 21.18 -12.18 -19.81
N GLN A 383 21.88 -11.99 -20.93
CA GLN A 383 23.10 -11.17 -21.02
C GLN A 383 22.90 -9.90 -21.86
N TYR A 384 21.68 -9.69 -22.40
CA TYR A 384 21.37 -8.67 -23.41
C TYR A 384 22.24 -8.77 -24.66
N GLN A 385 22.66 -9.99 -25.02
CA GLN A 385 23.41 -10.25 -26.25
C GLN A 385 22.48 -10.22 -27.46
N LEU A 386 22.93 -9.61 -28.56
CA LEU A 386 22.20 -9.57 -29.83
C LEU A 386 22.50 -10.83 -30.67
N PRO A 387 21.51 -11.40 -31.38
CA PRO A 387 20.10 -11.00 -31.39
C PRO A 387 19.40 -11.33 -30.05
N LEU A 388 18.59 -10.40 -29.57
CA LEU A 388 17.79 -10.57 -28.35
C LEU A 388 16.31 -10.58 -28.73
N THR A 389 15.59 -11.61 -28.30
CA THR A 389 14.13 -11.70 -28.45
C THR A 389 13.51 -11.71 -27.07
N ILE A 390 12.55 -10.83 -26.84
CA ILE A 390 11.73 -10.76 -25.64
C ILE A 390 10.29 -10.99 -26.06
N THR A 391 9.65 -12.00 -25.50
CA THR A 391 8.24 -12.30 -25.76
C THR A 391 7.45 -12.07 -24.49
N TYR A 392 6.52 -11.12 -24.55
CA TYR A 392 5.54 -10.86 -23.50
C TYR A 392 4.20 -11.45 -23.91
N HIS A 393 3.65 -12.29 -23.06
CA HIS A 393 2.32 -12.86 -23.19
C HIS A 393 1.46 -12.40 -22.01
N PHE A 394 0.25 -11.92 -22.28
CA PHE A 394 -0.74 -11.59 -21.27
C PHE A 394 -2.06 -12.28 -21.58
N LYS A 395 -2.69 -12.81 -20.54
CA LYS A 395 -3.95 -13.53 -20.66
C LYS A 395 -4.88 -13.17 -19.50
N ASN A 396 -6.13 -12.89 -19.84
CA ASN A 396 -7.27 -12.89 -18.95
C ASN A 396 -8.50 -13.49 -19.68
N PRO A 397 -9.63 -13.73 -19.00
CA PRO A 397 -10.80 -14.39 -19.62
C PRO A 397 -11.38 -13.68 -20.84
N SER A 398 -11.15 -12.38 -20.97
CA SER A 398 -11.74 -11.54 -22.02
C SER A 398 -10.73 -11.11 -23.09
N PHE A 399 -9.43 -11.34 -22.86
CA PHE A 399 -8.37 -10.77 -23.68
C PHE A 399 -7.08 -11.57 -23.54
N GLU A 400 -6.48 -11.88 -24.69
CA GLU A 400 -5.16 -12.49 -24.79
C GLU A 400 -4.33 -11.65 -25.75
N MET A 401 -3.04 -11.46 -25.43
CA MET A 401 -2.13 -10.70 -26.26
C MET A 401 -0.73 -11.22 -26.14
N THR A 402 -0.08 -11.38 -27.29
CA THR A 402 1.35 -11.62 -27.37
C THR A 402 2.03 -10.43 -28.05
N ASN A 403 3.06 -9.89 -27.42
CA ASN A 403 3.95 -8.89 -27.99
C ASN A 403 5.37 -9.47 -28.04
N THR A 404 5.99 -9.43 -29.22
CA THR A 404 7.36 -9.88 -29.40
C THR A 404 8.24 -8.70 -29.76
N THR A 405 9.29 -8.49 -28.97
CA THR A 405 10.33 -7.48 -29.23
C THR A 405 11.61 -8.19 -29.67
N VAL A 406 12.11 -7.85 -30.85
CA VAL A 406 13.34 -8.39 -31.41
C VAL A 406 14.35 -7.26 -31.59
N SER A 407 15.53 -7.41 -30.99
CA SER A 407 16.66 -6.50 -31.11
C SER A 407 17.77 -7.14 -31.92
N THR A 408 18.21 -6.51 -33.00
CA THR A 408 19.29 -6.99 -33.88
C THR A 408 20.24 -5.87 -34.25
N MET A 409 21.44 -6.21 -34.73
CA MET A 409 22.35 -5.26 -35.37
C MET A 409 22.14 -5.32 -36.88
N ASN A 410 21.98 -4.17 -37.53
CA ASN A 410 21.88 -4.08 -38.99
C ASN A 410 23.26 -3.98 -39.66
N GLU A 411 23.27 -3.98 -40.99
CA GLU A 411 24.50 -3.88 -41.80
C GLU A 411 25.28 -2.57 -41.58
N ASN A 412 24.61 -1.52 -41.13
CA ASN A 412 25.21 -0.22 -40.81
C ASN A 412 25.78 -0.16 -39.37
N GLY A 413 25.72 -1.27 -38.62
CA GLY A 413 26.15 -1.32 -37.22
C GLY A 413 25.18 -0.64 -36.24
N GLU A 414 23.96 -0.30 -36.67
CA GLU A 414 22.92 0.25 -35.82
C GLU A 414 22.12 -0.88 -35.18
N ILE A 415 21.66 -0.66 -33.94
CA ILE A 415 20.78 -1.60 -33.26
C ILE A 415 19.35 -1.25 -33.62
N VAL A 416 18.62 -2.24 -34.13
CA VAL A 416 17.22 -2.11 -34.52
C VAL A 416 16.38 -2.94 -33.56
N VAL A 417 15.48 -2.28 -32.83
CA VAL A 417 14.50 -2.90 -31.94
C VAL A 417 13.15 -2.82 -32.63
N LYS A 418 12.57 -3.97 -32.96
CA LYS A 418 11.21 -4.08 -33.52
C LYS A 418 10.31 -4.71 -32.47
N SER A 419 9.18 -4.09 -32.17
CA SER A 419 8.15 -4.67 -31.30
C SER A 419 6.87 -4.82 -32.09
N GLU A 420 6.32 -6.03 -32.10
CA GLU A 420 5.16 -6.39 -32.92
C GLU A 420 4.15 -7.16 -32.06
N ASN A 421 2.88 -6.77 -32.18
CA ASN A 421 1.73 -7.53 -31.71
C ASN A 421 0.66 -7.57 -32.81
N GLU A 422 -0.46 -8.25 -32.56
CA GLU A 422 -1.55 -8.42 -33.53
C GLU A 422 -2.17 -7.11 -34.07
N ARG A 423 -1.96 -5.97 -33.38
CA ARG A 423 -2.60 -4.69 -33.69
C ARG A 423 -1.63 -3.58 -34.10
N LYS A 424 -0.35 -3.69 -33.74
CA LYS A 424 0.62 -2.61 -33.88
C LYS A 424 2.02 -3.17 -34.06
N SER A 425 2.77 -2.55 -34.96
CA SER A 425 4.22 -2.64 -35.02
C SER A 425 4.84 -1.30 -34.62
N SER A 426 5.99 -1.37 -33.96
CA SER A 426 6.83 -0.22 -33.69
C SER A 426 8.28 -0.61 -33.91
N LYS A 427 9.09 0.36 -34.33
CA LYS A 427 10.50 0.15 -34.54
C LYS A 427 11.27 1.31 -33.95
N LEU A 428 12.43 1.00 -33.41
CA LEU A 428 13.36 1.94 -32.82
C LEU A 428 14.74 1.60 -33.35
N LYS A 429 15.49 2.62 -33.77
CA LYS A 429 16.87 2.46 -34.18
C LYS A 429 17.77 3.23 -33.23
N TYR A 430 18.88 2.61 -32.84
CA TYR A 430 19.91 3.20 -32.02
C TYR A 430 21.24 3.18 -32.77
N LYS A 431 21.90 4.34 -32.83
CA LYS A 431 23.29 4.43 -33.31
C LYS A 431 24.22 4.58 -32.11
N ILE A 432 24.87 3.48 -31.74
CA ILE A 432 25.80 3.43 -30.60
C ILE A 432 27.23 3.29 -31.14
N GLU A 433 28.10 4.21 -30.76
CA GLU A 433 29.52 4.19 -31.15
C GLU A 433 30.38 4.13 -29.88
N LYS A 434 31.16 3.06 -29.74
CA LYS A 434 32.03 2.82 -28.57
C LYS A 434 31.27 2.93 -27.22
N GLY A 435 30.07 2.35 -27.15
CA GLY A 435 29.22 2.39 -25.94
C GLY A 435 28.46 3.70 -25.72
N ILE A 436 28.64 4.72 -26.58
CA ILE A 436 27.95 6.00 -26.48
C ILE A 436 26.83 6.07 -27.52
N LEU A 437 25.58 6.21 -27.06
CA LEU A 437 24.44 6.44 -27.94
C LEU A 437 24.53 7.84 -28.57
N LYS A 438 24.62 7.93 -29.89
CA LYS A 438 24.70 9.20 -30.62
C LYS A 438 23.32 9.72 -31.00
N THR A 439 22.51 8.84 -31.55
CA THR A 439 21.16 9.16 -32.03
C THR A 439 20.23 7.98 -31.84
N PHE A 440 18.93 8.27 -31.68
CA PHE A 440 17.89 7.27 -31.77
C PHE A 440 16.69 7.78 -32.57
N GLN A 441 15.93 6.89 -33.16
CA GLN A 441 14.84 7.24 -34.07
C GLN A 441 13.66 6.29 -33.89
N TYR A 442 12.47 6.85 -33.70
CA TYR A 442 11.21 6.10 -33.60
C TYR A 442 10.54 5.94 -34.95
N PHE A 443 9.87 4.81 -35.14
CA PHE A 443 9.04 4.54 -36.31
C PHE A 443 7.71 3.98 -35.82
N THR A 444 6.63 4.64 -36.20
CA THR A 444 5.25 4.18 -35.96
C THR A 444 4.60 3.92 -37.29
N ASN A 445 4.12 2.70 -37.52
CA ASN A 445 3.51 2.29 -38.81
C ASN A 445 4.40 2.62 -40.02
N ASP A 446 5.71 2.42 -39.88
CA ASP A 446 6.74 2.71 -40.90
C ASP A 446 6.88 4.17 -41.35
N GLU A 447 6.31 5.13 -40.61
CA GLU A 447 6.62 6.56 -40.79
C GLU A 447 7.86 6.98 -39.97
N ASP A 448 8.78 7.67 -40.64
CA ASP A 448 10.06 8.11 -40.09
C ASP A 448 9.89 9.35 -39.20
N SER A 449 10.12 9.21 -37.89
CA SER A 449 10.37 10.38 -37.04
C SER A 449 11.78 10.93 -37.29
N PRO A 450 12.05 12.23 -37.07
CA PRO A 450 13.42 12.74 -37.14
C PRO A 450 14.31 12.05 -36.09
N ALA A 451 15.56 11.79 -36.44
CA ALA A 451 16.54 11.25 -35.51
C ALA A 451 16.80 12.24 -34.36
N ILE A 452 16.68 11.75 -33.12
CA ILE A 452 16.90 12.53 -31.91
C ILE A 452 18.39 12.48 -31.58
N LEU A 453 19.03 13.65 -31.51
CA LEU A 453 20.42 13.78 -31.09
C LEU A 453 20.53 13.68 -29.57
N VAL A 454 21.43 12.84 -29.09
CA VAL A 454 21.72 12.70 -27.67
C VAL A 454 22.91 13.59 -27.30
N LYS A 455 22.70 14.55 -26.40
CA LYS A 455 23.75 15.48 -25.95
C LYS A 455 24.35 14.99 -24.63
N TYR A 456 25.67 15.05 -24.52
CA TYR A 456 26.41 14.61 -23.34
C TYR A 456 27.26 15.73 -22.75
N GLU A 457 27.40 15.73 -21.44
CA GLU A 457 28.54 16.33 -20.76
C GLU A 457 29.38 15.21 -20.14
N PHE A 458 30.71 15.30 -20.25
CA PHE A 458 31.64 14.35 -19.65
C PHE A 458 32.42 15.01 -18.51
N TYR A 459 32.87 14.21 -17.55
CA TYR A 459 33.87 14.61 -16.58
C TYR A 459 35.20 14.88 -17.28
N LYS A 460 35.94 15.88 -16.78
CA LYS A 460 37.26 16.27 -17.29
C LYS A 460 38.36 15.39 -16.70
#